data_AF-A0A950JD55-F1
#
_entry.id   AF-A0A950JD55-F1
#
_cell.length_a   1.000
_cell.length_b   1.000
_cell.length_c   1.000
_cell.angle_alpha   90.00
_cell.angle_beta   90.00
_cell.angle_gamma   90.00
#
_symmetry.space_group_name_H-M   'P 1'
#
loop_
_entity.id
_entity.type
_entity.pdbx_description
1 polymer ?
#
loop_
_entity_poly.entity_id
_entity_poly.type
_entity_poly.pdbx_seq_one_letter_code
_entity_poly.pdbx_strand_id
1 'polypeptide(L)' 'LLSTDTPELVHLCDRVMVFNKGRVAAVLPHAEASEEAIVAAAMGVRHAPTLQGEAV' A
#
# COMPACT_ATOMS: atom_id res chain seq x y z
N LEU A 1 2.26 -12.44 -5.63
CA LEU A 1 3.61 -12.34 -5.05
C LEU A 1 3.45 -12.06 -3.56
N LEU A 2 4.27 -12.68 -2.69
CA LEU A 2 4.31 -12.38 -1.26
C LEU A 2 5.73 -11.93 -0.93
N SER A 3 5.87 -10.67 -0.53
CA SER A 3 7.14 -10.05 -0.16
C SER A 3 6.90 -9.06 0.98
N THR A 4 7.95 -8.73 1.70
CA THR A 4 7.97 -7.64 2.69
C THR A 4 8.78 -6.44 2.20
N ASP A 5 9.40 -6.53 1.02
CA ASP A 5 10.10 -5.43 0.36
C ASP A 5 9.05 -4.52 -0.31
N THR A 6 8.79 -3.37 0.32
CA THR A 6 7.78 -2.42 -0.12
C THR A 6 8.08 -1.84 -1.52
N PRO A 7 9.30 -1.37 -1.83
CA PRO A 7 9.68 -0.97 -3.18
C PRO A 7 9.37 -2.02 -4.25
N GLU A 8 9.70 -3.30 -4.01
CA GLU A 8 9.41 -4.38 -4.97
C GLU A 8 7.90 -4.50 -5.23
N LEU A 9 7.08 -4.45 -4.18
CA LEU A 9 5.62 -4.56 -4.28
C LEU A 9 5.01 -3.40 -5.07
N VAL A 10 5.47 -2.17 -4.85
CA VAL A 10 4.98 -0.97 -5.56
C VAL A 10 5.17 -1.12 -7.07
N HIS A 11 6.32 -1.64 -7.52
CA HIS A 11 6.65 -1.71 -8.95
C HIS A 11 6.09 -2.94 -9.66
N LEU A 12 5.87 -4.04 -8.95
CA LEU A 12 5.49 -5.32 -9.57
C LEU A 12 4.01 -5.69 -9.41
N CYS A 13 3.28 -5.04 -8.50
CA CYS A 13 1.91 -5.44 -8.17
C CYS A 13 0.86 -4.40 -8.60
N ASP A 14 -0.22 -4.87 -9.23
CA ASP A 14 -1.41 -4.06 -9.53
C ASP A 14 -2.25 -3.75 -8.28
N ARG A 15 -2.16 -4.61 -7.26
CA ARG A 15 -2.82 -4.45 -5.97
C ARG A 15 -1.96 -5.05 -4.86
N VAL A 16 -1.90 -4.35 -3.73
CA VAL A 16 -1.18 -4.79 -2.54
C VAL A 16 -2.17 -4.98 -1.39
N MET A 17 -2.21 -6.17 -0.81
CA MET A 17 -3.02 -6.45 0.37
C MET A 17 -2.12 -6.57 1.59
N VAL A 18 -2.36 -5.72 2.58
CA VAL A 18 -1.53 -5.62 3.79
C VAL A 18 -2.23 -6.32 4.94
N PHE A 19 -1.52 -7.20 5.63
CA PHE A 19 -2.01 -7.87 6.83
C PHE A 19 -1.42 -7.24 8.09
N ASN A 20 -2.26 -7.03 9.10
CA ASN A 20 -1.85 -6.67 10.46
C ASN A 20 -2.62 -7.54 11.46
N LYS A 21 -1.90 -8.22 12.37
CA LYS A 21 -2.50 -9.04 13.44
C LYS A 21 -3.56 -10.05 12.93
N GLY A 22 -3.27 -10.72 11.82
CA GLY A 22 -4.15 -11.73 11.24
C GLY A 22 -5.40 -11.19 10.54
N ARG A 23 -5.49 -9.87 10.34
CA ARG A 23 -6.57 -9.21 9.59
C ARG A 23 -6.00 -8.44 8.42
N VAL A 24 -6.82 -8.27 7.37
CA VAL A 24 -6.48 -7.36 6.28
C VAL A 24 -6.61 -5.93 6.82
N ALA A 25 -5.49 -5.22 6.86
CA ALA A 25 -5.41 -3.84 7.32
C ALA A 25 -5.75 -2.87 6.18
N ALA A 26 -5.33 -3.17 4.96
CA ALA A 26 -5.62 -2.39 3.76
C ALA A 26 -5.56 -3.24 2.50
N VAL A 27 -6.29 -2.80 1.47
CA VAL A 27 -6.17 -3.26 0.09
C VAL A 27 -5.90 -2.01 -0.75
N LEU A 28 -4.68 -1.89 -1.27
CA LEU A 28 -4.21 -0.72 -2.00
C LEU A 28 -4.17 -1.04 -3.50
N PRO A 29 -4.91 -0.32 -4.36
CA PRO A 29 -4.69 -0.38 -5.80
C PRO A 29 -3.32 0.22 -6.16
N HIS A 30 -2.77 -0.11 -7.32
CA HIS A 30 -1.45 0.36 -7.78
C HIS A 30 -1.24 1.87 -7.58
N ALA A 31 -2.24 2.69 -7.91
CA ALA A 31 -2.18 4.15 -7.78
C ALA A 31 -2.05 4.66 -6.33
N GLU A 32 -2.41 3.84 -5.34
CA GLU A 32 -2.36 4.19 -3.91
C GLU A 32 -1.33 3.33 -3.14
N ALA A 33 -0.69 2.38 -3.83
CA ALA A 33 0.25 1.43 -3.24
C ALA A 33 1.65 2.06 -3.10
N SER A 34 1.75 3.19 -2.40
CA SER A 34 3.06 3.78 -2.06
C SER A 34 3.72 3.02 -0.91
N GLU A 35 5.04 3.18 -0.78
CA GLU A 35 5.78 2.62 0.34
C GLU A 35 5.22 3.12 1.69
N GLU A 36 4.93 4.41 1.80
CA GLU A 36 4.36 5.02 3.00
C GLU A 36 2.98 4.43 3.32
N ALA A 37 2.12 4.23 2.31
CA ALA A 37 0.80 3.65 2.50
C ALA A 37 0.88 2.19 2.98
N ILE A 38 1.79 1.40 2.41
CA ILE A 38 1.99 -0.01 2.80
C ILE A 38 2.54 -0.09 4.22
N VAL A 39 3.58 0.69 4.54
CA VAL A 39 4.18 0.73 5.89
C VAL A 39 3.17 1.22 6.92
N ALA A 40 2.41 2.28 6.62
CA ALA A 40 1.37 2.77 7.51
C ALA A 40 0.30 1.70 7.80
N ALA A 41 -0.19 1.01 6.77
CA ALA A 41 -1.14 -0.09 6.91
C ALA A 41 -0.57 -1.25 7.74
N ALA A 42 0.71 -1.59 7.52
CA ALA A 42 1.41 -2.64 8.27
C ALA A 42 1.59 -2.27 9.75
N MET A 43 1.74 -0.98 10.06
CA MET A 43 1.84 -0.45 11.43
C MET A 43 0.48 -0.17 12.07
N GLY A 44 -0.63 -0.29 11.32
CA GLY A 44 -1.97 0.03 11.81
C GLY A 44 -2.23 1.54 11.94
N VAL A 45 -1.46 2.36 11.23
CA VAL A 45 -1.63 3.82 11.15
C VAL A 45 -2.46 4.17 9.92
N ARG A 46 -3.40 5.11 10.06
CA ARG A 46 -4.16 5.61 8.91
C ARG A 46 -3.29 6.52 8.06
N HIS A 47 -3.07 6.14 6.80
CA HIS A 47 -2.52 7.01 5.78
C HIS A 47 -3.68 7.66 5.01
N ALA A 48 -3.63 8.99 4.85
CA ALA A 48 -4.59 9.67 3.97
C ALA A 48 -4.15 9.42 2.51
N PRO A 49 -5.06 9.02 1.61
CA PRO A 49 -4.70 8.81 0.22
C PRO A 49 -4.17 10.13 -0.37
N THR A 50 -2.96 10.10 -0.88
CA THR A 50 -2.44 11.22 -1.66
C THR A 50 -3.02 11.07 -3.06
N LEU A 51 -3.96 11.94 -3.41
CA LEU A 51 -4.49 12.01 -4.78
C LEU A 51 -3.38 12.53 -5.71
N GLN A 52 -2.47 11.67 -6.13
CA GLN A 52 -1.51 11.97 -7.19
C GLN A 52 -2.24 11.85 -8.53
N GLY A 53 -2.98 12.91 -8.83
CA GLY A 53 -3.80 13.06 -10.03
C GLY A 53 -4.27 14.50 -10.17
N GLU A 54 -3.37 15.48 -10.04
CA GLU A 54 -3.57 16.75 -10.76
C GLU A 54 -3.28 16.47 -12.24
N ALA A 55 -4.34 16.17 -12.98
CA ALA A 55 -4.35 16.37 -14.41
C ALA A 55 -4.42 17.87 -14.69
N VAL A 56 -3.30 18.48 -15.12
CA VAL A 56 -3.25 19.63 -16.03
C VAL A 56 -2.07 19.46 -16.98
#